data_AF-A0A1G9EV78-F1
#
_entry.id   AF-A0A1G9EV78-F1
#
_cell.length_a   1.000
_cell.length_b   1.000
_cell.length_c   1.000
_cell.angle_alpha   90.00
_cell.angle_beta   90.00
_cell.angle_gamma   90.00
#
_symmetry.space_group_name_H-M   'P 1'
#
loop_
_entity.id
_entity.type
_entity.pdbx_description
1 polymer ?
#
loop_
_entity_poly.entity_id
_entity_poly.type
_entity_poly.pdbx_seq_one_letter_code
_entity_poly.pdbx_strand_id
1 'polypeptide(L)'
;MERRDARAGRRAAAGLVGAAALALALTGCGAGQHAETSRTQPAISGVDADAGDLVLRDLQIDFGANGSYPEGGQAPLRVWIGNKGETAVVLESVTSPDAAAVVLAAEIVMEEAPESPAGAETPSGDAAETPTGEATASPGDDASETPAGEDEEAVAEIVGEPDFTVEIPAGDFVRLTPTTGSFLLLDGLERDVDMGSGVELVFEFSNGETVEVLVPVGDPGTSGERSYFGDPHEPAAE
;
A
#
# COMPACT_ATOMS: atom_id res chain seq x y z
N MET A 1 -39.61 -46.15 61.73
CA MET A 1 -39.81 -44.71 61.43
C MET A 1 -38.73 -44.18 60.47
N GLU A 2 -37.78 -45.01 60.01
CA GLU A 2 -36.56 -44.60 59.29
C GLU A 2 -36.68 -44.06 57.85
N ARG A 3 -37.83 -44.15 57.16
CA ARG A 3 -37.88 -43.75 55.73
C ARG A 3 -38.05 -42.25 55.47
N ARG A 4 -38.36 -41.44 56.50
CA ARG A 4 -38.53 -39.98 56.36
C ARG A 4 -37.20 -39.23 56.47
N ASP A 5 -36.29 -39.66 57.33
CA ASP A 5 -34.99 -39.00 57.54
C ASP A 5 -34.05 -39.16 56.33
N ALA A 6 -34.04 -40.34 55.70
CA ALA A 6 -33.24 -40.59 54.49
C ALA A 6 -33.70 -39.76 53.27
N ARG A 7 -34.99 -39.38 53.21
CA ARG A 7 -35.55 -38.55 52.13
C ARG A 7 -35.30 -37.06 52.35
N ALA A 8 -35.31 -36.60 53.61
CA ALA A 8 -34.97 -35.22 53.97
C ALA A 8 -33.48 -34.92 53.70
N GLY A 9 -32.57 -35.82 54.09
CA GLY A 9 -31.13 -35.68 53.84
C GLY A 9 -30.77 -35.66 52.35
N ARG A 10 -31.43 -36.49 51.51
CA ARG A 10 -31.18 -36.50 50.05
C ARG A 10 -31.68 -35.23 49.34
N ARG A 11 -32.77 -34.62 49.81
CA ARG A 11 -33.30 -33.37 49.23
C ARG A 11 -32.43 -32.16 49.60
N ALA A 12 -31.92 -32.11 50.83
CA ALA A 12 -30.99 -31.07 51.26
C ALA A 12 -29.65 -31.16 50.51
N ALA A 13 -29.12 -32.38 50.32
CA ALA A 13 -27.89 -32.60 49.55
C ALA A 13 -28.04 -32.21 48.07
N ALA A 14 -29.19 -32.52 47.44
CA ALA A 14 -29.47 -32.13 46.05
C ALA A 14 -29.56 -30.60 45.86
N GLY A 15 -30.10 -29.87 46.85
CA GLY A 15 -30.18 -28.41 46.81
C GLY A 15 -28.81 -27.73 46.88
N LEU A 16 -27.90 -28.24 47.70
CA LEU A 16 -26.53 -27.71 47.83
C LEU A 16 -25.69 -27.93 46.56
N VAL A 17 -25.80 -29.10 45.93
CA VAL A 17 -25.10 -29.38 44.66
C VAL A 17 -25.65 -28.51 43.53
N GLY A 18 -26.97 -28.30 43.46
CA GLY A 18 -27.60 -27.43 42.47
C GLY A 18 -27.16 -25.97 42.61
N ALA A 19 -27.07 -25.45 43.84
CA ALA A 19 -26.63 -24.07 44.10
C ALA A 19 -25.15 -23.86 43.74
N ALA A 20 -24.29 -24.83 44.06
CA ALA A 20 -22.87 -24.77 43.70
C ALA A 20 -22.65 -24.83 42.18
N ALA A 21 -23.39 -25.69 41.47
CA ALA A 21 -23.34 -25.78 40.02
C ALA A 21 -23.82 -24.49 39.33
N LEU A 22 -24.88 -23.85 39.84
CA LEU A 22 -25.33 -22.55 39.34
C LEU A 22 -24.27 -21.47 39.57
N ALA A 23 -23.68 -21.38 40.77
CA ALA A 23 -22.67 -20.38 41.07
C ALA A 23 -21.43 -20.49 40.16
N LEU A 24 -20.99 -21.72 39.83
CA LEU A 24 -19.88 -21.98 38.92
C LEU A 24 -20.24 -21.70 37.44
N ALA A 25 -21.50 -21.88 37.04
CA ALA A 25 -21.95 -21.56 35.69
C ALA A 25 -22.02 -20.04 35.44
N LEU A 26 -22.29 -19.22 36.47
CA LEU A 26 -22.35 -17.77 36.34
C LEU A 26 -20.97 -17.08 36.24
N THR A 27 -19.87 -17.74 36.64
CA THR A 27 -18.52 -17.14 36.57
C THR A 27 -17.87 -17.23 35.18
N GLY A 28 -18.54 -17.82 34.19
CA GLY A 28 -17.96 -18.09 32.86
C GLY A 28 -18.27 -17.09 31.74
N CYS A 29 -19.18 -16.12 31.93
CA CYS A 29 -19.70 -15.30 30.82
C CYS A 29 -18.91 -14.00 30.55
N GLY A 30 -17.92 -13.66 31.38
CA GLY A 30 -17.24 -12.35 31.33
C GLY A 30 -16.05 -12.24 30.37
N ALA A 31 -15.43 -13.37 29.97
CA ALA A 31 -14.16 -13.34 29.24
C ALA A 31 -14.27 -12.98 27.74
N GLY A 32 -15.48 -12.95 27.18
CA GLY A 32 -15.70 -12.69 25.75
C GLY A 32 -16.41 -11.38 25.42
N GLN A 33 -17.12 -10.77 26.37
CA GLN A 33 -17.90 -9.55 26.09
C GLN A 33 -17.04 -8.30 26.03
N HIS A 34 -15.94 -8.24 26.78
CA HIS A 34 -14.93 -7.18 26.75
C HIS A 34 -13.55 -7.84 26.88
N ALA A 35 -13.06 -8.40 25.78
CA ALA A 35 -11.70 -8.94 25.76
C ALA A 35 -10.70 -7.77 25.70
N GLU A 36 -9.68 -7.78 26.57
CA GLU A 36 -8.59 -6.79 26.53
C GLU A 36 -7.92 -6.75 25.15
N THR A 37 -7.91 -7.86 24.40
CA THR A 37 -7.36 -7.92 23.05
C THR A 37 -8.23 -7.23 22.00
N SER A 38 -9.53 -7.02 22.25
CA SER A 38 -10.43 -6.33 21.31
C SER A 38 -10.15 -4.83 21.23
N ARG A 39 -9.45 -4.27 22.22
CA ARG A 39 -9.03 -2.86 22.27
C ARG A 39 -7.53 -2.69 22.05
N THR A 40 -6.84 -3.74 21.64
CA THR A 40 -5.43 -3.66 21.25
C THR A 40 -5.34 -3.03 19.88
N GLN A 41 -4.62 -1.91 19.77
CA GLN A 41 -4.25 -1.31 18.49
C GLN A 41 -3.29 -2.27 17.76
N PRO A 42 -3.46 -2.53 16.45
CA PRO A 42 -2.47 -3.27 15.68
C PRO A 42 -1.08 -2.63 15.81
N ALA A 43 -0.04 -3.46 15.91
CA ALA A 43 1.35 -3.01 15.88
C ALA A 43 1.82 -2.80 14.43
N ILE A 44 1.04 -2.03 13.67
CA ILE A 44 1.38 -1.58 12.32
C ILE A 44 1.82 -0.11 12.39
N SER A 45 2.65 0.31 11.46
CA SER A 45 3.12 1.70 11.42
C SER A 45 2.02 2.67 10.97
N GLY A 46 1.06 2.18 10.17
CA GLY A 46 -0.10 2.95 9.71
C GLY A 46 -1.15 3.22 10.78
N VAL A 47 -2.09 4.08 10.44
CA VAL A 47 -3.24 4.46 11.28
C VAL A 47 -4.53 3.82 10.76
N ASP A 48 -5.42 3.49 11.70
CA ASP A 48 -6.77 3.04 11.40
C ASP A 48 -7.77 4.16 11.69
N ALA A 49 -8.77 4.33 10.83
CA ALA A 49 -9.88 5.26 11.02
C ALA A 49 -11.22 4.62 10.63
N ASP A 50 -12.30 5.09 11.23
CA ASP A 50 -13.66 4.61 10.95
C ASP A 50 -14.57 5.81 10.68
N ALA A 51 -15.45 5.69 9.68
CA ALA A 51 -16.58 6.59 9.47
C ALA A 51 -17.80 5.74 9.17
N GLY A 52 -18.72 5.66 10.14
CA GLY A 52 -19.93 4.84 10.03
C GLY A 52 -19.61 3.39 9.69
N ASP A 53 -20.02 2.95 8.50
CA ASP A 53 -19.77 1.60 8.00
C ASP A 53 -18.46 1.47 7.21
N LEU A 54 -17.79 2.58 6.92
CA LEU A 54 -16.49 2.61 6.27
C LEU A 54 -15.36 2.43 7.28
N VAL A 55 -14.36 1.65 6.88
CA VAL A 55 -13.16 1.38 7.66
C VAL A 55 -11.92 1.63 6.81
N LEU A 56 -11.07 2.55 7.27
CA LEU A 56 -9.75 2.79 6.69
C LEU A 56 -8.73 2.07 7.57
N ARG A 57 -7.91 1.23 6.95
CA ARG A 57 -6.92 0.39 7.63
C ARG A 57 -5.56 0.55 7.00
N ASP A 58 -4.54 0.48 7.84
CA ASP A 58 -3.13 0.57 7.43
C ASP A 58 -2.85 1.84 6.61
N LEU A 59 -3.49 2.96 6.97
CA LEU A 59 -3.27 4.22 6.26
C LEU A 59 -1.88 4.76 6.61
N GLN A 60 -1.02 4.89 5.61
CA GLN A 60 0.40 5.17 5.82
C GLN A 60 1.04 5.80 4.59
N ILE A 61 2.06 6.64 4.79
CA ILE A 61 3.01 7.03 3.75
C ILE A 61 4.16 6.00 3.75
N ASP A 62 4.35 5.30 2.63
CA ASP A 62 5.46 4.34 2.48
C ASP A 62 6.81 5.11 2.48
N PHE A 63 7.92 4.53 2.96
CA PHE A 63 9.22 5.22 2.92
C PHE A 63 9.75 5.41 1.49
N GLY A 64 10.29 6.61 1.24
CA GLY A 64 11.16 6.87 0.09
C GLY A 64 12.56 6.28 0.30
N ALA A 65 13.35 6.15 -0.78
CA ALA A 65 14.69 5.57 -0.75
C ALA A 65 15.64 6.20 0.29
N ASN A 66 15.41 7.47 0.62
CA ASN A 66 16.21 8.26 1.58
C ASN A 66 15.54 8.43 2.97
N GLY A 67 14.40 7.77 3.22
CA GLY A 67 13.69 7.82 4.50
C GLY A 67 12.95 9.14 4.79
N SER A 68 12.86 10.05 3.81
CA SER A 68 12.16 11.33 3.89
C SER A 68 11.67 11.76 2.51
N TYR A 69 10.71 12.69 2.47
CA TYR A 69 10.25 13.37 1.26
C TYR A 69 10.46 14.89 1.41
N PRO A 70 11.12 15.56 0.46
CA PRO A 70 11.36 16.99 0.56
C PRO A 70 10.09 17.81 0.28
N GLU A 71 10.07 19.07 0.74
CA GLU A 71 9.13 20.09 0.28
C GLU A 71 9.08 20.13 -1.26
N GLY A 72 7.88 20.24 -1.82
CA GLY A 72 7.58 20.17 -3.25
C GLY A 72 7.65 18.76 -3.84
N GLY A 73 8.08 17.76 -3.05
CA GLY A 73 8.19 16.37 -3.47
C GLY A 73 6.84 15.64 -3.51
N GLN A 74 6.93 14.35 -3.83
CA GLN A 74 5.79 13.45 -3.97
C GLN A 74 5.89 12.29 -2.97
N ALA A 75 4.79 11.95 -2.29
CA ALA A 75 4.77 10.88 -1.30
C ALA A 75 3.63 9.87 -1.56
N PRO A 76 3.94 8.60 -1.88
CA PRO A 76 2.96 7.55 -2.08
C PRO A 76 2.29 7.14 -0.78
N LEU A 77 0.97 7.04 -0.83
CA LEU A 77 0.11 6.58 0.24
C LEU A 77 -0.33 5.14 0.01
N ARG A 78 -0.53 4.46 1.12
CA ARG A 78 -1.12 3.14 1.22
C ARG A 78 -2.37 3.24 2.07
N VAL A 79 -3.44 2.57 1.65
CA VAL A 79 -4.66 2.40 2.45
C VAL A 79 -5.48 1.21 2.01
N TRP A 80 -6.17 0.58 2.97
CA TRP A 80 -7.22 -0.39 2.73
C TRP A 80 -8.54 0.22 3.17
N ILE A 81 -9.49 0.33 2.25
CA ILE A 81 -10.80 0.94 2.51
C ILE A 81 -11.85 -0.16 2.41
N GLY A 82 -12.45 -0.52 3.54
CA GLY A 82 -13.53 -1.51 3.62
C GLY A 82 -14.88 -0.83 3.81
N ASN A 83 -15.93 -1.45 3.26
CA ASN A 83 -17.31 -1.00 3.41
C ASN A 83 -18.15 -2.12 4.04
N LYS A 84 -18.57 -1.92 5.30
CA LYS A 84 -19.41 -2.88 6.04
C LYS A 84 -20.90 -2.72 5.75
N GLY A 85 -21.28 -1.70 4.98
CA GLY A 85 -22.65 -1.37 4.64
C GLY A 85 -23.24 -2.28 3.57
N GLU A 86 -24.53 -2.08 3.27
CA GLU A 86 -25.29 -2.88 2.30
C GLU A 86 -25.28 -2.27 0.88
N THR A 87 -24.74 -1.07 0.71
CA THR A 87 -24.66 -0.34 -0.56
C THR A 87 -23.24 0.05 -0.88
N ALA A 88 -22.88 0.05 -2.17
CA ALA A 88 -21.58 0.55 -2.62
C ALA A 88 -21.43 2.05 -2.26
N VAL A 89 -20.20 2.45 -1.95
CA VAL A 89 -19.82 3.84 -1.63
C VAL A 89 -18.65 4.23 -2.52
N VAL A 90 -18.59 5.49 -2.94
CA VAL A 90 -17.50 6.01 -3.77
C VAL A 90 -16.64 6.95 -2.93
N LEU A 91 -15.31 6.78 -2.98
CA LEU A 91 -14.37 7.81 -2.55
C LEU A 91 -14.34 8.90 -3.62
N GLU A 92 -14.84 10.09 -3.28
CA GLU A 92 -15.05 11.20 -4.21
C GLU A 92 -13.85 12.14 -4.24
N SER A 93 -13.18 12.33 -3.11
CA SER A 93 -12.00 13.17 -3.01
C SER A 93 -11.11 12.77 -1.84
N VAL A 94 -9.82 13.11 -1.97
CA VAL A 94 -8.88 13.14 -0.86
C VAL A 94 -8.15 14.46 -0.93
N THR A 95 -8.06 15.19 0.18
CA THR A 95 -7.37 16.48 0.23
C THR A 95 -6.40 16.53 1.41
N SER A 96 -5.42 17.42 1.33
CA SER A 96 -4.46 17.66 2.39
C SER A 96 -4.15 19.16 2.47
N PRO A 97 -4.03 19.74 3.67
CA PRO A 97 -3.44 21.06 3.83
C PRO A 97 -1.91 21.03 3.76
N ASP A 98 -1.27 19.85 3.80
CA ASP A 98 0.18 19.69 3.79
C ASP A 98 0.73 19.31 2.38
N ALA A 99 -0.13 19.27 1.35
CA ALA A 99 0.24 18.96 -0.03
C ALA A 99 -0.61 19.77 -1.02
N ALA A 100 -0.03 20.12 -2.17
CA ALA A 100 -0.72 20.88 -3.21
C ALA A 100 -1.89 20.11 -3.83
N ALA A 101 -1.73 18.79 -3.98
CA ALA A 101 -2.79 17.91 -4.48
C ALA A 101 -2.63 16.47 -3.94
N VAL A 102 -3.73 15.72 -4.00
CA VAL A 102 -3.72 14.27 -3.89
C VAL A 102 -4.27 13.71 -5.19
N VAL A 103 -3.50 12.84 -5.85
CA VAL A 103 -3.87 12.26 -7.14
C VAL A 103 -3.97 10.75 -7.04
N LEU A 104 -4.82 10.14 -7.86
CA LEU A 104 -4.81 8.69 -8.02
C LEU A 104 -3.75 8.34 -9.07
N ALA A 105 -2.64 7.78 -8.58
CA ALA A 105 -1.55 7.29 -9.40
C ALA A 105 -1.78 5.83 -9.78
N ALA A 106 -1.39 5.50 -11.00
CA ALA A 106 -1.17 4.12 -11.41
C ALA A 106 0.29 3.95 -11.82
N GLU A 107 0.95 2.89 -11.37
CA GLU A 107 2.22 2.50 -11.96
C GLU A 107 1.95 2.08 -13.40
N ILE A 108 2.32 2.94 -14.35
CA ILE A 108 2.35 2.55 -15.75
C ILE A 108 3.56 1.63 -15.87
N VAL A 109 3.36 0.33 -15.67
CA VAL A 109 4.23 -0.65 -16.29
C VAL A 109 4.13 -0.34 -17.78
N MET A 110 5.21 0.20 -18.35
CA MET A 110 5.34 0.33 -19.80
C MET A 110 5.07 -1.07 -20.39
N GLU A 111 3.84 -1.32 -20.82
CA GLU A 111 3.58 -2.30 -21.86
C GLU A 111 4.39 -1.80 -23.06
N GLU A 112 5.50 -2.48 -23.37
CA GLU A 112 6.02 -2.45 -24.74
C GLU A 112 4.81 -2.68 -25.66
N ALA A 113 4.55 -1.69 -26.51
CA ALA A 113 3.39 -1.65 -27.38
C ALA A 113 3.20 -3.01 -28.07
N PRO A 114 1.98 -3.56 -28.16
CA PRO A 114 1.76 -4.76 -28.95
C PRO A 114 2.12 -4.41 -30.39
N GLU A 115 3.16 -5.05 -30.91
CA GLU A 115 3.50 -5.03 -32.32
C GLU A 115 2.25 -5.50 -33.09
N SER A 116 1.58 -4.54 -33.73
CA SER A 116 0.37 -4.78 -34.49
C SER A 116 0.66 -5.80 -35.61
N PRO A 117 -0.07 -6.94 -35.70
CA PRO A 117 0.11 -7.86 -36.79
C PRO A 117 -0.69 -7.34 -38.00
N ALA A 118 0.00 -6.84 -39.02
CA ALA A 118 -0.58 -6.62 -40.33
C ALA A 118 0.41 -7.02 -41.42
N GLY A 119 0.47 -8.33 -41.68
CA GLY A 119 1.01 -8.83 -42.94
C GLY A 119 0.03 -8.60 -44.09
N ALA A 120 0.54 -8.12 -45.23
CA ALA A 120 0.42 -8.82 -46.52
C ALA A 120 1.07 -8.00 -47.66
N GLU A 121 2.20 -8.53 -48.18
CA GLU A 121 2.52 -8.80 -49.60
C GLU A 121 2.11 -7.73 -50.66
N THR A 122 2.90 -7.25 -51.63
CA THR A 122 3.84 -7.94 -52.57
C THR A 122 4.40 -6.90 -53.60
N PRO A 123 5.27 -7.23 -54.61
CA PRO A 123 6.70 -6.90 -54.64
C PRO A 123 7.14 -6.02 -55.86
N SER A 124 8.47 -5.98 -56.11
CA SER A 124 9.21 -5.50 -57.30
C SER A 124 9.91 -4.15 -57.07
N GLY A 125 11.23 -3.98 -57.29
CA GLY A 125 12.16 -4.79 -58.06
C GLY A 125 13.65 -4.49 -57.77
N ASP A 126 14.45 -5.20 -58.54
CA ASP A 126 15.85 -5.60 -58.43
C ASP A 126 16.91 -4.51 -58.79
N ALA A 127 18.16 -4.83 -58.45
CA ALA A 127 19.46 -4.29 -58.93
C ALA A 127 19.94 -2.95 -58.32
N ALA A 128 20.95 -2.96 -57.44
CA ALA A 128 22.39 -3.15 -57.69
C ALA A 128 23.03 -1.96 -58.42
N GLU A 129 24.03 -1.33 -57.76
CA GLU A 129 25.29 -0.78 -58.32
C GLU A 129 26.10 -0.19 -57.15
N THR A 130 27.12 -0.93 -56.68
CA THR A 130 28.38 -0.37 -56.16
C THR A 130 29.32 -0.28 -57.37
N PRO A 131 30.27 0.68 -57.47
CA PRO A 131 31.52 0.48 -56.73
C PRO A 131 32.39 1.72 -56.41
N THR A 132 33.34 1.47 -55.49
CA THR A 132 34.73 1.97 -55.43
C THR A 132 35.06 3.46 -55.29
N GLY A 133 35.70 3.75 -54.15
CA GLY A 133 36.66 4.83 -53.97
C GLY A 133 37.60 4.49 -52.82
N GLU A 134 38.63 3.69 -53.10
CA GLU A 134 39.74 3.38 -52.18
C GLU A 134 40.85 4.45 -52.35
N ALA A 135 41.25 5.10 -51.26
CA ALA A 135 42.62 5.64 -51.10
C ALA A 135 42.94 5.95 -49.62
N THR A 136 43.81 5.10 -49.07
CA THR A 136 44.56 5.11 -47.81
C THR A 136 45.27 6.42 -47.42
N ALA A 137 45.18 6.85 -46.14
CA ALA A 137 46.30 6.96 -45.18
C ALA A 137 45.91 7.65 -43.84
N SER A 138 46.25 6.99 -42.73
CA SER A 138 46.22 7.43 -41.30
C SER A 138 47.49 8.26 -40.96
N PRO A 139 47.72 8.89 -39.76
CA PRO A 139 46.96 8.81 -38.49
C PRO A 139 46.81 10.13 -37.66
N GLY A 140 45.95 10.05 -36.62
CA GLY A 140 46.14 10.69 -35.31
C GLY A 140 45.53 12.09 -35.11
N ASP A 141 44.42 12.17 -34.39
CA ASP A 141 44.36 12.94 -33.14
C ASP A 141 43.17 12.45 -32.28
N ASP A 142 43.36 12.55 -30.98
CA ASP A 142 42.66 11.88 -29.91
C ASP A 142 41.24 12.44 -29.74
N ALA A 143 40.23 11.62 -29.97
CA ALA A 143 38.89 11.84 -29.46
C ALA A 143 38.82 11.13 -28.10
N SER A 144 38.73 11.88 -27.02
CA SER A 144 38.17 11.33 -25.79
C SER A 144 37.24 12.35 -25.17
N GLU A 145 35.99 11.98 -25.28
CA GLU A 145 34.78 12.70 -24.95
C GLU A 145 34.73 13.03 -23.47
N THR A 146 34.20 14.22 -23.21
CA THR A 146 33.61 14.66 -21.95
C THR A 146 32.86 13.50 -21.28
N PRO A 147 33.11 13.20 -19.99
CA PRO A 147 32.33 12.18 -19.31
C PRO A 147 30.91 12.72 -19.09
N ALA A 148 29.97 12.15 -19.84
CA ALA A 148 28.59 11.96 -19.41
C ALA A 148 28.55 10.76 -18.47
N GLY A 149 27.77 10.87 -17.41
CA GLY A 149 27.58 9.83 -16.41
C GLY A 149 27.06 10.43 -15.12
N GLU A 150 26.07 11.31 -15.24
CA GLU A 150 25.15 11.56 -14.14
C GLU A 150 24.20 10.37 -14.17
N ASP A 151 24.16 9.62 -13.07
CA ASP A 151 23.13 8.63 -12.80
C ASP A 151 21.76 9.32 -12.86
N GLU A 152 21.17 9.38 -14.06
CA GLU A 152 19.75 9.62 -14.23
C GLU A 152 19.05 8.35 -13.71
N GLU A 153 18.90 8.31 -12.38
CA GLU A 153 17.88 7.51 -11.74
C GLU A 153 16.58 7.87 -12.45
N ALA A 154 16.01 6.91 -13.18
CA ALA A 154 14.75 7.08 -13.86
C ALA A 154 13.71 7.41 -12.78
N VAL A 155 13.46 8.72 -12.58
CA VAL A 155 12.28 9.18 -11.87
C VAL A 155 11.12 8.69 -12.73
N ALA A 156 10.50 7.59 -12.32
CA ALA A 156 9.21 7.23 -12.85
C ALA A 156 8.33 8.46 -12.59
N GLU A 157 8.05 9.24 -13.63
CA GLU A 157 7.13 10.37 -13.54
C GLU A 157 5.76 9.75 -13.27
N ILE A 158 5.38 9.70 -11.99
CA ILE A 158 4.11 9.18 -11.57
C ILE A 158 3.07 10.23 -11.91
N VAL A 159 2.51 10.15 -13.12
CA VAL A 159 1.42 11.02 -13.56
C VAL A 159 0.12 10.46 -12.98
N GLY A 160 -0.45 11.15 -11.99
CA GLY A 160 -1.78 10.83 -11.44
C GLY A 160 -2.84 11.83 -11.90
N GLU A 161 -4.10 11.40 -11.94
CA GLU A 161 -5.23 12.27 -12.22
C GLU A 161 -5.80 12.82 -10.90
N PRO A 162 -5.97 14.15 -10.73
CA PRO A 162 -6.50 14.74 -9.49
C PRO A 162 -8.00 14.51 -9.31
N ASP A 163 -8.74 14.30 -10.40
CA ASP A 163 -10.16 13.98 -10.40
C ASP A 163 -10.33 12.47 -10.55
N PHE A 164 -10.55 11.77 -9.45
CA PHE A 164 -10.75 10.33 -9.45
C PHE A 164 -11.96 9.92 -8.64
N THR A 165 -12.52 8.75 -8.95
CA THR A 165 -13.57 8.12 -8.15
C THR A 165 -13.21 6.66 -7.94
N VAL A 166 -13.17 6.22 -6.69
CA VAL A 166 -12.90 4.81 -6.35
C VAL A 166 -14.15 4.20 -5.73
N GLU A 167 -14.77 3.25 -6.43
CA GLU A 167 -15.93 2.51 -5.91
C GLU A 167 -15.48 1.44 -4.90
N ILE A 168 -16.14 1.41 -3.74
CA ILE A 168 -15.94 0.48 -2.64
C ILE A 168 -17.22 -0.37 -2.50
N PRO A 169 -17.22 -1.62 -3.00
CA PRO A 169 -18.41 -2.46 -2.99
C PRO A 169 -18.91 -2.77 -1.58
N ALA A 170 -20.22 -2.99 -1.45
CA ALA A 170 -20.86 -3.38 -0.19
C ALA A 170 -20.31 -4.72 0.34
N GLY A 171 -19.89 -4.74 1.60
CA GLY A 171 -19.31 -5.94 2.23
C GLY A 171 -17.92 -6.32 1.72
N ASP A 172 -17.27 -5.44 0.94
CA ASP A 172 -15.96 -5.68 0.33
C ASP A 172 -14.96 -4.55 0.70
N PHE A 173 -13.77 -4.60 0.12
CA PHE A 173 -12.72 -3.62 0.32
C PHE A 173 -11.94 -3.31 -0.96
N VAL A 174 -11.35 -2.12 -1.01
CA VAL A 174 -10.39 -1.71 -2.02
C VAL A 174 -9.03 -1.50 -1.38
N ARG A 175 -7.98 -1.91 -2.08
CA ARG A 175 -6.59 -1.72 -1.66
C ARG A 175 -5.90 -0.73 -2.62
N LEU A 176 -5.49 0.41 -2.07
CA LEU A 176 -4.74 1.43 -2.78
C LEU A 176 -3.32 1.41 -2.24
N THR A 177 -2.40 0.79 -2.98
CA THR A 177 -0.99 0.62 -2.56
C THR A 177 -0.09 0.60 -3.79
N PRO A 178 1.13 1.16 -3.72
CA PRO A 178 2.08 1.12 -4.84
C PRO A 178 2.27 -0.31 -5.38
N THR A 179 2.37 -1.30 -4.50
CA THR A 179 2.55 -2.72 -4.88
C THR A 179 1.38 -3.35 -5.65
N THR A 180 0.16 -2.79 -5.57
CA THR A 180 -1.02 -3.32 -6.28
C THR A 180 -1.25 -2.61 -7.62
N GLY A 181 -0.47 -1.57 -7.91
CA GLY A 181 -0.52 -0.83 -9.17
C GLY A 181 -1.34 0.45 -9.12
N SER A 182 -2.35 0.58 -8.25
CA SER A 182 -3.08 1.84 -8.02
C SER A 182 -2.95 2.31 -6.58
N PHE A 183 -2.68 3.60 -6.39
CA PHE A 183 -2.45 4.20 -5.08
C PHE A 183 -2.67 5.71 -5.09
N LEU A 184 -2.83 6.29 -3.90
CA LEU A 184 -2.94 7.74 -3.76
C LEU A 184 -1.54 8.33 -3.65
N LEU A 185 -1.28 9.43 -4.34
CA LEU A 185 0.01 10.13 -4.32
C LEU A 185 -0.22 11.55 -3.85
N LEU A 186 0.47 11.95 -2.78
CA LEU A 186 0.59 13.34 -2.38
C LEU A 186 1.54 14.02 -3.35
N ASP A 187 1.09 15.07 -4.01
CA ASP A 187 1.89 15.87 -4.94
C ASP A 187 2.11 17.28 -4.39
N GLY A 188 3.33 17.79 -4.54
CA GLY A 188 3.73 19.11 -4.08
C GLY A 188 3.59 19.30 -2.57
N LEU A 189 4.31 18.51 -1.77
CA LEU A 189 4.32 18.64 -0.30
C LEU A 189 4.67 20.08 0.14
N GLU A 190 3.95 20.64 1.12
CA GLU A 190 4.19 22.01 1.59
C GLU A 190 5.40 22.14 2.53
N ARG A 191 5.97 21.00 2.96
CA ARG A 191 7.12 20.91 3.87
C ARG A 191 7.79 19.54 3.76
N ASP A 192 8.98 19.43 4.34
CA ASP A 192 9.66 18.14 4.49
C ASP A 192 8.82 17.18 5.35
N VAL A 193 8.72 15.93 4.88
CA VAL A 193 7.99 14.83 5.52
C VAL A 193 9.01 13.74 5.90
N ASP A 194 9.41 13.77 7.16
CA ASP A 194 10.40 12.88 7.76
C ASP A 194 9.78 11.70 8.53
N MET A 195 10.61 10.70 8.85
CA MET A 195 10.30 9.69 9.86
C MET A 195 9.72 10.28 11.15
N GLY A 196 8.56 9.77 11.57
CA GLY A 196 7.88 10.20 12.79
C GLY A 196 7.10 11.51 12.67
N SER A 197 7.11 12.15 11.49
CA SER A 197 6.15 13.19 11.14
C SER A 197 4.88 12.56 10.53
N GLY A 198 3.81 13.36 10.42
CA GLY A 198 2.58 12.95 9.74
C GLY A 198 2.03 14.05 8.86
N VAL A 199 1.18 13.66 7.92
CA VAL A 199 0.48 14.52 6.95
C VAL A 199 -1.02 14.42 7.23
N GLU A 200 -1.70 15.55 7.37
CA GLU A 200 -3.14 15.56 7.57
C GLU A 200 -3.86 15.28 6.25
N LEU A 201 -4.79 14.33 6.25
CA LEU A 201 -5.64 14.00 5.10
C LEU A 201 -7.11 14.05 5.47
N VAL A 202 -7.92 14.47 4.50
CA VAL A 202 -9.37 14.46 4.56
C VAL A 202 -9.91 13.62 3.40
N PHE A 203 -10.63 12.56 3.72
CA PHE A 203 -11.31 11.69 2.75
C PHE A 203 -12.79 12.03 2.72
N GLU A 204 -13.37 12.25 1.54
CA GLU A 204 -14.81 12.47 1.36
C GLU A 204 -15.45 11.36 0.55
N PHE A 205 -16.57 10.84 1.04
CA PHE A 205 -17.28 9.73 0.44
C PHE A 205 -18.69 10.11 -0.02
N SER A 206 -19.19 9.43 -1.06
CA SER A 206 -20.47 9.72 -1.71
C SER A 206 -21.71 9.53 -0.81
N ASN A 207 -21.54 8.87 0.35
CA ASN A 207 -22.59 8.74 1.36
C ASN A 207 -22.62 9.92 2.34
N GLY A 208 -21.79 10.95 2.12
CA GLY A 208 -21.68 12.15 2.94
C GLY A 208 -20.77 11.98 4.17
N GLU A 209 -20.05 10.86 4.27
CA GLU A 209 -19.08 10.64 5.34
C GLU A 209 -17.73 11.29 5.02
N THR A 210 -17.06 11.77 6.07
CA THR A 210 -15.75 12.41 5.98
C THR A 210 -14.83 11.82 7.04
N VAL A 211 -13.58 11.53 6.68
CA VAL A 211 -12.54 11.07 7.60
C VAL A 211 -11.38 12.04 7.57
N GLU A 212 -11.12 12.69 8.70
CA GLU A 212 -9.93 13.50 8.94
C GLU A 212 -8.92 12.67 9.74
N VAL A 213 -7.69 12.54 9.23
CA VAL A 213 -6.69 11.65 9.82
C VAL A 213 -5.27 12.15 9.59
N LEU A 214 -4.44 12.07 10.64
CA LEU A 214 -3.01 12.34 10.56
C LEU A 214 -2.28 11.06 10.16
N VAL A 215 -1.74 11.03 8.94
CA VAL A 215 -1.11 9.84 8.37
C VAL A 215 0.40 9.83 8.64
N PRO A 216 0.93 8.79 9.30
CA PRO A 216 2.36 8.70 9.60
C PRO A 216 3.17 8.20 8.39
N VAL A 217 4.46 8.54 8.39
CA VAL A 217 5.46 7.88 7.53
C VAL A 217 6.00 6.63 8.22
N GLY A 218 6.09 5.51 7.50
CA GLY A 218 6.62 4.27 8.07
C GLY A 218 7.18 3.29 7.04
N ASP A 219 7.62 2.13 7.53
CA ASP A 219 8.27 1.09 6.71
C ASP A 219 7.33 0.57 5.61
N PRO A 220 7.81 0.45 4.35
CA PRO A 220 7.01 -0.10 3.29
C PRO A 220 6.72 -1.57 3.62
N GLY A 221 5.48 -2.02 3.45
CA GLY A 221 5.12 -3.42 3.78
C GLY A 221 5.79 -4.48 2.91
N THR A 222 6.66 -4.10 1.99
CA THR A 222 7.60 -4.97 1.27
C THR A 222 9.00 -4.45 1.46
N SER A 223 9.89 -5.25 2.02
CA SER A 223 11.31 -4.90 2.06
C SER A 223 11.86 -4.81 0.65
N GLY A 224 12.57 -3.72 0.32
CA GLY A 224 13.33 -3.62 -0.91
C GLY A 224 14.33 -4.79 -1.02
N GLU A 225 14.63 -5.19 -2.25
CA GLU A 225 15.62 -6.23 -2.52
C GLU A 225 16.96 -5.83 -1.89
N ARG A 226 17.39 -6.58 -0.87
CA ARG A 226 18.71 -6.40 -0.29
C ARG A 226 19.74 -6.88 -1.30
N SER A 227 20.32 -5.98 -2.09
CA SER A 227 21.55 -6.30 -2.81
C SER A 227 22.67 -6.43 -1.80
N TYR A 228 23.13 -7.66 -1.59
CA TYR A 228 24.32 -7.92 -0.79
C TYR A 228 25.51 -7.37 -1.57
N PHE A 229 26.24 -6.42 -0.98
CA PHE A 229 27.50 -5.91 -1.51
C PHE A 229 28.38 -7.03 -2.08
N GLY A 230 28.67 -6.95 -3.38
CA GLY A 230 29.83 -7.56 -4.04
C GLY A 230 29.82 -9.09 -4.15
N ASP A 231 29.85 -9.59 -5.38
CA ASP A 231 30.26 -10.96 -5.68
C ASP A 231 31.67 -11.20 -5.10
N PRO A 232 31.89 -12.16 -4.18
CA PRO A 232 33.18 -12.37 -3.56
C PRO A 232 34.08 -13.28 -4.40
N HIS A 233 34.18 -13.13 -5.73
CA HIS A 233 35.07 -13.97 -6.55
C HIS A 233 35.65 -13.28 -7.79
N GLU A 234 36.48 -12.24 -7.61
CA GLU A 234 37.54 -11.96 -8.59
C GLU A 234 38.89 -12.45 -8.06
N PRO A 235 39.49 -13.53 -8.61
CA PRO A 235 40.87 -13.86 -8.31
C PRO A 235 41.78 -12.81 -8.96
N ALA A 236 42.68 -12.23 -8.17
CA ALA A 236 43.70 -11.33 -8.66
C ALA A 236 44.50 -12.01 -9.80
N ALA A 237 44.47 -11.40 -10.98
CA ALA A 237 45.37 -11.79 -12.06
C ALA A 237 46.80 -11.39 -11.68
N GLU A 238 47.67 -12.38 -11.54
CA GLU A 238 49.14 -12.22 -11.46
C GLU A 238 49.74 -12.03 -12.86
#